data_AF-A8UM64-F1
#
_entry.id   AF-A8UM64-F1
#
_cell.length_a   1.000
_cell.length_b   1.000
_cell.length_c   1.000
_cell.angle_alpha   90.00
_cell.angle_beta   90.00
_cell.angle_gamma   90.00
#
_symmetry.space_group_name_H-M   'P 1'
#
loop_
_entity.id
_entity.type
_entity.pdbx_description
1 polymer ?
#
loop_
_entity_poly.entity_id
_entity_poly.type
_entity_poly.pdbx_seq_one_letter_code
_entity_poly.pdbx_strand_id
1 'polypeptide(L)'
;MILIIFLTSYSCAYESQNREKLESSFEDNFGFKPPESIKKIKLKNRGYFDFEVHYMSFTYDSNVLEKIIAHDQPLNIAESNNVKFGVIIEDLEKDASPPSWFDLPNKNVDRIYYKNDFLDHTFSEYYLWTNKETEMTYLYVHFFD
;
A
#
# COMPACT_ATOMS: atom_id res chain seq x y z
N MET A 1 35.40 18.40 -25.26
CA MET A 1 33.97 18.09 -25.44
C MET A 1 33.56 17.18 -24.30
N ILE A 2 32.90 17.72 -23.26
CA ILE A 2 32.51 16.94 -22.08
C ILE A 2 31.15 16.31 -22.40
N LEU A 3 31.11 14.98 -22.51
CA LEU A 3 29.90 14.20 -22.67
C LEU A 3 29.20 14.13 -21.31
N ILE A 4 28.22 15.01 -21.11
CA ILE A 4 27.32 14.96 -19.95
C ILE A 4 26.33 13.83 -20.21
N ILE A 5 26.59 12.67 -19.60
CA ILE A 5 25.63 11.56 -19.55
C ILE A 5 24.52 12.01 -18.58
N PHE A 6 23.40 12.48 -19.12
CA PHE A 6 22.16 12.56 -18.37
C PHE A 6 21.74 11.13 -18.04
N LEU A 7 22.05 10.68 -16.83
CA LEU A 7 21.41 9.54 -16.19
C LEU A 7 19.94 9.93 -15.98
N THR A 8 19.11 9.67 -17.00
CA THR A 8 17.66 9.70 -16.85
C THR A 8 17.30 8.56 -15.91
N SER A 9 17.13 8.86 -14.63
CA SER A 9 16.57 7.95 -13.66
C SER A 9 15.20 7.48 -14.17
N TYR A 10 15.10 6.23 -14.59
CA TYR A 10 13.86 5.63 -15.05
C TYR A 10 12.96 5.42 -13.83
N SER A 11 12.15 6.41 -13.47
CA SER A 11 11.01 6.18 -12.60
C SER A 11 9.97 5.39 -13.40
N CYS A 12 9.90 4.07 -13.20
CA CYS A 12 8.85 3.26 -13.79
C CYS A 12 7.65 3.30 -12.85
N ALA A 13 6.61 4.03 -13.23
CA ALA A 13 5.32 4.00 -12.57
C ALA A 13 4.35 3.17 -13.43
N TYR A 14 3.79 2.11 -12.87
CA TYR A 14 2.87 1.22 -13.58
C TYR A 14 1.52 1.17 -12.87
N GLU A 15 0.44 1.47 -13.59
CA GLU A 15 -0.94 1.30 -13.13
C GLU A 15 -1.64 0.25 -14.02
N SER A 16 -2.05 -0.89 -13.45
CA SER A 16 -2.75 -1.94 -14.21
C SER A 16 -4.24 -1.65 -14.30
N GLN A 17 -4.80 -1.84 -15.49
CA GLN A 17 -6.27 -1.87 -15.73
C GLN A 17 -6.77 -3.29 -16.05
N ASN A 18 -5.87 -4.27 -16.15
CA ASN A 18 -6.22 -5.65 -16.48
C ASN A 18 -6.62 -6.40 -15.20
N ARG A 19 -7.85 -6.93 -15.17
CA ARG A 19 -8.40 -7.63 -14.00
C ARG A 19 -7.57 -8.83 -13.57
N GLU A 20 -7.17 -9.71 -14.49
CA GLU A 20 -6.36 -10.90 -14.16
C GLU A 20 -5.02 -10.52 -13.52
N LYS A 21 -4.36 -9.47 -14.02
CA LYS A 21 -3.12 -8.95 -13.41
C LYS A 21 -3.35 -8.38 -12.01
N LEU A 22 -4.47 -7.70 -11.80
CA LEU A 22 -4.83 -7.14 -10.51
C LEU A 22 -5.17 -8.24 -9.49
N GLU A 23 -5.84 -9.30 -9.92
CA GLU A 23 -6.12 -10.47 -9.08
C GLU A 23 -4.85 -11.25 -8.73
N SER A 24 -3.95 -11.44 -9.70
CA SER A 24 -2.63 -12.02 -9.45
C SER A 24 -1.85 -11.19 -8.44
N SER A 25 -1.80 -9.86 -8.61
CA SER A 25 -1.08 -8.99 -7.68
C SER A 25 -1.71 -9.00 -6.27
N PHE A 26 -3.03 -9.15 -6.18
CA PHE A 26 -3.72 -9.32 -4.89
C PHE A 26 -3.31 -10.65 -4.25
N GLU A 27 -3.31 -11.74 -5.02
CA GLU A 27 -2.89 -13.07 -4.55
C GLU A 27 -1.42 -13.08 -4.11
N ASP A 28 -0.54 -12.39 -4.84
CA ASP A 28 0.88 -12.26 -4.50
C ASP A 28 1.09 -11.50 -3.17
N ASN A 29 0.26 -10.51 -2.86
CA ASN A 29 0.34 -9.76 -1.60
C ASN A 29 -0.20 -10.54 -0.40
N PHE A 30 -1.30 -11.28 -0.58
CA PHE A 30 -2.08 -11.81 0.55
C PHE A 30 -2.14 -13.34 0.62
N GLY A 31 -1.55 -14.05 -0.35
CA GLY A 31 -1.50 -15.51 -0.39
C GLY A 31 -2.82 -16.19 -0.78
N PHE A 32 -3.81 -15.45 -1.26
CA PHE A 32 -5.09 -16.01 -1.74
C PHE A 32 -5.76 -15.13 -2.80
N LYS A 33 -6.53 -15.76 -3.68
CA LYS A 33 -7.29 -15.05 -4.73
C LYS A 33 -8.37 -14.14 -4.15
N PRO A 34 -8.57 -12.94 -4.70
CA PRO A 34 -9.67 -12.08 -4.28
C PRO A 34 -11.02 -12.74 -4.60
N PRO A 35 -11.95 -12.84 -3.64
CA PRO A 35 -13.30 -13.34 -3.92
C PRO A 35 -14.11 -12.33 -4.75
N GLU A 36 -15.27 -12.77 -5.27
CA GLU A 36 -16.18 -11.93 -6.08
C GLU A 36 -16.70 -10.67 -5.36
N SER A 37 -16.69 -10.67 -4.02
CA SER A 37 -17.02 -9.47 -3.24
C SER A 37 -16.02 -8.33 -3.43
N ILE A 38 -14.77 -8.65 -3.82
CA ILE A 38 -13.73 -7.68 -4.17
C ILE A 38 -13.92 -7.19 -5.62
N LYS A 39 -14.92 -6.32 -5.79
CA LYS A 39 -15.36 -5.82 -7.11
C LYS A 39 -14.32 -4.93 -7.78
N LYS A 40 -13.66 -4.06 -7.00
CA LYS A 40 -12.64 -3.13 -7.49
C LYS A 40 -11.30 -3.49 -6.88
N ILE A 41 -10.26 -3.46 -7.71
CA ILE A 41 -8.86 -3.49 -7.30
C ILE A 41 -8.17 -2.42 -8.14
N LYS A 42 -7.35 -1.59 -7.51
CA LYS A 42 -6.45 -0.66 -8.18
C LYS A 42 -5.05 -0.89 -7.65
N LEU A 43 -4.08 -0.78 -8.55
CA LEU A 43 -2.69 -1.03 -8.22
C LEU A 43 -1.81 0.02 -8.89
N LYS A 44 -0.85 0.54 -8.14
CA LYS A 44 0.27 1.31 -8.68
C LYS A 44 1.56 0.86 -8.02
N ASN A 45 2.54 0.51 -8.85
CA ASN A 45 3.91 0.28 -8.38
C ASN A 45 4.80 1.40 -8.89
N ARG A 46 5.74 1.83 -8.05
CA ARG A 46 6.78 2.78 -8.41
C ARG A 46 8.12 2.28 -7.89
N GLY A 47 9.08 2.14 -8.80
CA GLY A 47 10.48 1.90 -8.46
C GLY A 47 11.35 3.12 -8.79
N TYR A 48 12.34 3.40 -7.96
CA TYR A 48 13.38 4.40 -8.22
C TYR A 48 14.72 3.98 -7.59
N PHE A 49 15.67 3.54 -8.41
CA PHE A 49 16.91 2.89 -7.93
C PHE A 49 16.58 1.75 -6.95
N ASP A 50 17.03 1.89 -5.71
CA ASP A 50 16.96 0.87 -4.65
C ASP A 50 15.70 1.06 -3.78
N PHE A 51 14.70 1.79 -4.27
CA PHE A 51 13.45 2.10 -3.56
C PHE A 51 12.25 1.61 -4.36
N GLU A 52 11.34 0.94 -3.67
CA GLU A 52 10.07 0.48 -4.22
C GLU A 52 8.89 0.89 -3.34
N VAL A 53 7.83 1.37 -3.99
CA VAL A 53 6.53 1.65 -3.36
C VAL A 53 5.42 0.97 -4.12
N HIS A 54 4.57 0.30 -3.35
CA HIS A 54 3.41 -0.45 -3.77
C HIS A 54 2.16 0.17 -3.15
N TYR A 55 1.27 0.68 -4.00
CA TYR A 55 -0.06 1.14 -3.60
C TYR A 55 -1.09 0.16 -4.14
N MET A 56 -1.94 -0.36 -3.27
CA MET A 56 -3.13 -1.11 -3.68
C MET A 56 -4.36 -0.54 -2.99
N SER A 57 -5.49 -0.50 -3.70
CA SER A 57 -6.79 -0.32 -3.06
C SER A 57 -7.78 -1.34 -3.59
N PHE A 58 -8.68 -1.80 -2.73
CA PHE A 58 -9.68 -2.78 -3.10
C PHE A 58 -10.98 -2.60 -2.33
N THR A 59 -12.09 -3.10 -2.88
CA THR A 59 -13.40 -3.04 -2.22
C THR A 59 -13.33 -3.71 -0.85
N TYR A 60 -13.81 -3.04 0.18
CA TYR A 60 -13.84 -3.60 1.53
C TYR A 60 -14.79 -4.80 1.61
N ASP A 61 -14.29 -5.87 2.23
CA ASP A 61 -15.06 -7.02 2.69
C ASP A 61 -14.45 -7.44 4.03
N SER A 62 -15.28 -7.56 5.08
CA SER A 62 -14.79 -7.83 6.43
C SER A 62 -14.08 -9.17 6.55
N ASN A 63 -14.59 -10.22 5.87
CA ASN A 63 -13.99 -11.55 5.91
C ASN A 63 -12.65 -11.57 5.17
N VAL A 64 -12.53 -10.79 4.10
CA VAL A 64 -11.27 -10.63 3.38
C VAL A 64 -10.26 -9.87 4.22
N LEU A 65 -10.66 -8.77 4.85
CA LEU A 65 -9.78 -8.00 5.74
C LEU A 65 -9.27 -8.85 6.90
N GLU A 66 -10.13 -9.64 7.55
CA GLU A 66 -9.74 -10.56 8.62
C GLU A 66 -8.72 -11.61 8.15
N LYS A 67 -8.89 -12.16 6.93
CA LYS A 67 -7.92 -13.08 6.34
C LYS A 67 -6.57 -12.43 6.07
N ILE A 68 -6.57 -11.19 5.55
CA ILE A 68 -5.33 -10.42 5.32
C ILE A 68 -4.62 -10.19 6.65
N ILE A 69 -5.34 -9.72 7.67
CA ILE A 69 -4.76 -9.49 9.01
C ILE A 69 -4.18 -10.78 9.58
N ALA A 70 -4.83 -11.93 9.39
CA ALA A 70 -4.33 -13.22 9.85
C ALA A 70 -3.08 -13.70 9.07
N HIS A 71 -3.04 -13.46 7.76
CA HIS A 71 -1.90 -13.79 6.89
C HIS A 71 -0.66 -12.95 7.24
N ASP A 72 -0.84 -11.65 7.51
CA ASP A 72 0.25 -10.69 7.59
C ASP A 72 0.85 -10.50 8.99
N GLN A 73 0.43 -11.30 9.97
CA GLN A 73 0.94 -11.24 11.34
C GLN A 73 2.47 -11.40 11.41
N PRO A 74 3.16 -10.74 12.36
CA PRO A 74 2.60 -9.83 13.37
C PRO A 74 2.27 -8.45 12.80
N LEU A 75 1.13 -7.88 13.22
CA LEU A 75 0.72 -6.51 12.89
C LEU A 75 0.51 -5.70 14.18
N ASN A 76 1.03 -4.49 14.20
CA ASN A 76 0.67 -3.47 15.18
C ASN A 76 -0.62 -2.75 14.76
N ILE A 77 -1.27 -2.07 15.70
CA ILE A 77 -2.51 -1.33 15.47
C ILE A 77 -2.37 0.09 15.99
N ALA A 78 -2.65 1.07 15.13
CA ALA A 78 -2.81 2.47 15.51
C ALA A 78 -4.30 2.85 15.38
N GLU A 79 -4.96 3.18 16.48
CA GLU A 79 -6.37 3.63 16.49
C GLU A 79 -6.48 5.14 16.20
N SER A 80 -7.62 5.59 15.67
CA SER A 80 -7.88 6.94 15.09
C SER A 80 -7.71 8.16 16.01
N ASN A 81 -7.39 7.96 17.29
CA ASN A 81 -7.09 9.03 18.26
C ASN A 81 -5.73 8.85 18.94
N ASN A 82 -4.87 7.98 18.41
CA ASN A 82 -3.53 7.73 18.92
C ASN A 82 -2.51 8.64 18.23
N VAL A 83 -1.48 9.09 18.97
CA VAL A 83 -0.33 9.82 18.41
C VAL A 83 0.29 9.06 17.23
N LYS A 84 0.41 7.72 17.33
CA LYS A 84 0.97 6.90 16.25
C LYS A 84 0.14 6.96 14.97
N PHE A 85 -1.18 7.12 15.07
CA PHE A 85 -2.05 7.27 13.90
C PHE A 85 -1.75 8.59 13.16
N GLY A 86 -1.58 9.69 13.90
CA GLY A 86 -1.17 10.98 13.34
C GLY A 86 0.21 10.93 12.69
N VAL A 87 1.19 10.30 13.34
CA VAL A 87 2.55 10.12 12.78
C VAL A 87 2.51 9.36 11.45
N ILE A 88 1.72 8.27 11.35
CA ILE A 88 1.59 7.52 10.08
C ILE A 88 1.00 8.40 8.97
N ILE A 89 0.00 9.24 9.28
CA ILE A 89 -0.55 10.18 8.29
C ILE A 89 0.52 11.16 7.82
N GLU A 90 1.25 11.79 8.75
CA GLU A 90 2.33 12.73 8.41
C GLU A 90 3.42 12.07 7.56
N ASP A 91 3.74 10.80 7.81
CA ASP A 91 4.74 10.05 7.03
C ASP A 91 4.21 9.72 5.62
N LEU A 92 2.95 9.31 5.49
CA LEU A 92 2.31 9.09 4.19
C LEU A 92 2.16 10.38 3.37
N GLU A 93 1.95 11.54 4.01
CA GLU A 93 1.88 12.84 3.34
C GLU A 93 3.22 13.31 2.78
N LYS A 94 4.35 12.85 3.35
CA LYS A 94 5.69 13.14 2.82
C LYS A 94 5.98 12.40 1.52
N ASP A 95 5.19 11.37 1.18
CA ASP A 95 5.32 10.68 -0.09
C ASP A 95 5.02 11.64 -1.24
N ALA A 96 6.03 11.86 -2.09
CA ALA A 96 6.03 12.94 -3.06
C ALA A 96 4.92 12.82 -4.11
N SER A 97 4.30 11.65 -4.34
CA SER A 97 3.18 11.52 -5.29
C SER A 97 2.38 10.21 -5.16
N PRO A 98 1.50 10.06 -4.16
CA PRO A 98 0.54 8.96 -4.17
C PRO A 98 -0.39 9.03 -5.40
N PRO A 99 -0.92 7.90 -5.90
CA PRO A 99 -1.95 7.92 -6.94
C PRO A 99 -3.18 8.73 -6.50
N SER A 100 -3.85 9.41 -7.43
CA SER A 100 -5.02 10.27 -7.13
C SER A 100 -6.23 9.52 -6.54
N TRP A 101 -6.24 8.19 -6.64
CA TRP A 101 -7.27 7.33 -6.07
C TRP A 101 -6.90 6.75 -4.70
N PHE A 102 -5.70 7.04 -4.20
CA PHE A 102 -5.18 6.50 -2.95
C PHE A 102 -5.49 7.47 -1.80
N ASP A 103 -6.59 7.21 -1.10
CA ASP A 103 -7.06 8.09 -0.03
C ASP A 103 -6.27 7.83 1.25
N LEU A 104 -5.55 8.85 1.71
CA LEU A 104 -4.83 8.81 2.98
C LEU A 104 -5.81 8.61 4.16
N PRO A 105 -5.34 8.02 5.26
CA PRO A 105 -6.16 7.84 6.45
C PRO A 105 -6.71 9.18 6.95
N ASN A 106 -7.98 9.18 7.35
CA ASN A 106 -8.69 10.37 7.81
C ASN A 106 -9.73 10.00 8.88
N LYS A 107 -10.63 10.91 9.22
CA LYS A 107 -11.70 10.71 10.22
C LYS A 107 -12.61 9.49 9.97
N ASN A 108 -12.65 8.95 8.76
CA ASN A 108 -13.46 7.79 8.38
C ASN A 108 -12.72 6.46 8.53
N VAL A 109 -11.46 6.50 9.00
CA VAL A 109 -10.63 5.34 9.28
C VAL A 109 -10.58 5.14 10.78
N ASP A 110 -10.98 3.96 11.27
CA ASP A 110 -10.96 3.67 12.71
C ASP A 110 -9.56 3.28 13.20
N ARG A 111 -8.79 2.59 12.35
CA ARG A 111 -7.44 2.11 12.68
C ARG A 111 -6.61 1.86 11.44
N ILE A 112 -5.30 1.83 11.65
CA ILE A 112 -4.29 1.42 10.67
C ILE A 112 -3.57 0.21 11.25
N TYR A 113 -3.52 -0.89 10.48
CA TYR A 113 -2.66 -2.02 10.75
C TYR A 113 -1.30 -1.75 10.14
N TYR A 114 -0.23 -2.00 10.88
CA TYR A 114 1.11 -1.66 10.39
C TYR A 114 2.20 -2.61 10.89
N LYS A 115 3.26 -2.73 10.09
CA LYS A 115 4.52 -3.36 10.49
C LYS A 115 5.66 -2.66 9.75
N ASN A 116 6.79 -2.55 10.43
CA ASN A 116 8.01 -1.95 9.89
C ASN A 116 9.15 -2.97 10.01
N ASP A 117 10.17 -2.81 9.19
CA ASP A 117 11.41 -3.60 9.18
C ASP A 117 11.11 -5.12 9.13
N PHE A 118 10.15 -5.51 8.28
CA PHE A 118 9.69 -6.88 8.11
C PHE A 118 10.43 -7.63 6.97
N LEU A 119 11.22 -6.91 6.17
CA LEU A 119 12.21 -7.46 5.26
C LEU A 119 13.58 -7.47 5.94
N ASP A 120 14.31 -8.57 5.82
CA ASP A 120 15.61 -8.73 6.49
C ASP A 120 16.64 -7.75 5.91
N HIS A 121 17.39 -7.09 6.78
CA HIS A 121 18.44 -6.11 6.46
C HIS A 121 18.02 -4.85 5.71
N THR A 122 16.72 -4.60 5.49
CA THR A 122 16.27 -3.41 4.76
C THR A 122 15.07 -2.70 5.39
N PHE A 123 15.08 -1.37 5.28
CA PHE A 123 13.94 -0.54 5.67
C PHE A 123 12.71 -0.99 4.88
N SER A 124 11.63 -1.27 5.60
CA SER A 124 10.36 -1.67 5.02
C SER A 124 9.21 -1.16 5.89
N GLU A 125 8.15 -0.71 5.25
CA GLU A 125 6.94 -0.20 5.88
C GLU A 125 5.74 -0.80 5.20
N TYR A 126 4.78 -1.21 6.01
CA TYR A 126 3.49 -1.74 5.59
C TYR A 126 2.42 -1.00 6.38
N TYR A 127 1.44 -0.44 5.67
CA TYR A 127 0.27 0.20 6.25
C TYR A 127 -0.99 -0.29 5.53
N LEU A 128 -1.98 -0.76 6.29
CA LEU A 128 -3.27 -1.23 5.80
C LEU A 128 -4.41 -0.57 6.58
N TRP A 129 -5.35 0.04 5.87
CA TRP A 129 -6.53 0.67 6.49
C TRP A 129 -7.76 0.61 5.62
N THR A 130 -8.93 0.77 6.24
CA THR A 130 -10.22 0.81 5.55
C THR A 130 -10.88 2.17 5.81
N ASN A 131 -11.29 2.83 4.73
CA ASN A 131 -12.11 4.03 4.81
C ASN A 131 -13.59 3.64 4.72
N LYS A 132 -14.34 3.91 5.79
CA LYS A 132 -15.76 3.54 5.90
C LYS A 132 -16.68 4.33 4.99
N GLU A 133 -16.29 5.54 4.58
CA GLU A 133 -17.10 6.38 3.68
C GLU A 133 -17.01 5.87 2.24
N THR A 134 -15.82 5.45 1.80
CA THR A 134 -15.60 4.98 0.42
C THR A 134 -15.78 3.47 0.26
N GLU A 135 -15.88 2.73 1.38
CA GLU A 135 -15.88 1.26 1.44
C GLU A 135 -14.69 0.64 0.71
N MET A 136 -13.52 1.27 0.85
CA MET A 136 -12.27 0.82 0.23
C MET A 136 -11.24 0.54 1.32
N THR A 137 -10.47 -0.53 1.10
CA THR A 137 -9.27 -0.85 1.86
C THR A 137 -8.05 -0.46 1.04
N TYR A 138 -7.07 0.14 1.69
CA TYR A 138 -5.85 0.66 1.08
C TYR A 138 -4.67 -0.04 1.73
N LEU A 139 -3.73 -0.44 0.88
CA LEU A 139 -2.43 -1.00 1.25
C LEU A 139 -1.36 -0.08 0.70
N TYR A 140 -0.44 0.32 1.57
CA TYR A 140 0.82 0.95 1.24
C TYR A 140 1.95 0.02 1.69
N VAL A 141 2.84 -0.32 0.78
CA VAL A 141 4.11 -0.97 1.12
C VAL A 141 5.23 -0.17 0.52
N HIS A 142 6.24 0.13 1.31
CA HIS A 142 7.43 0.85 0.89
C HIS A 142 8.64 0.14 1.44
N PHE A 143 9.62 -0.17 0.60
CA PHE A 143 10.87 -0.75 1.04
C PHE A 143 12.03 -0.26 0.19
N PHE A 144 13.22 -0.39 0.76
CA PHE A 144 14.45 -0.37 -0.03
C PHE A 144 14.85 -1.81 -0.37
N ASP A 145 15.59 -2.02 -1.45
CA ASP A 145 16.21 -3.31 -1.80
C ASP A 145 17.74 -3.20 -1.73
#